data_AF-A0A7S3L537-F1
#
_entry.id   AF-A0A7S3L537-F1
#
_cell.length_a   1.000
_cell.length_b   1.000
_cell.length_c   1.000
_cell.angle_alpha   90.00
_cell.angle_beta   90.00
_cell.angle_gamma   90.00
#
_symmetry.space_group_name_H-M   'P 1'
#
loop_
_entity.id
_entity.type
_entity.pdbx_description
1 polymer ?
#
loop_
_entity_poly.entity_id
_entity_poly.type
_entity_poly.pdbx_seq_one_letter_code
_entity_poly.pdbx_strand_id
1 'polypeptide(L)'
;QTVLRNLFPSWMPGSYAVLFSKPFPGFSSRMNAWATGVGGTWLMGECEINDVEIDGGEIGVGQGLLVKRCRFLEESGCASVCVNSCKIPTQNFFLQDMGLPLTMEPDYETYECQFSFGRTPDATTEFVAQSTPCLQRCPTAGSLR
;
A
#
# COMPACT_ATOMS: atom_id res chain seq x y z
N GLN A 1 11.77 5.19 -1.21
CA GLN A 1 11.89 3.76 -1.60
C GLN A 1 13.25 3.10 -1.28
N THR A 2 14.36 3.83 -1.14
CA THR A 2 15.68 3.23 -0.81
C THR A 2 15.65 2.39 0.47
N VAL A 3 14.90 2.83 1.50
CA VAL A 3 14.73 2.08 2.74
C VAL A 3 14.08 0.71 2.48
N LEU A 4 12.99 0.65 1.70
CA LEU A 4 12.31 -0.60 1.36
C LEU A 4 13.22 -1.54 0.56
N ARG A 5 13.98 -1.02 -0.39
CA ARG A 5 14.96 -1.81 -1.16
C ARG A 5 16.05 -2.42 -0.28
N ASN A 6 16.45 -1.73 0.78
CA ASN A 6 17.48 -2.20 1.71
C ASN A 6 16.95 -3.23 2.73
N LEU A 7 15.63 -3.41 2.86
CA LEU A 7 15.07 -4.48 3.69
C LEU A 7 15.28 -5.86 3.08
N PHE A 8 15.56 -5.93 1.78
CA PHE A 8 15.72 -7.17 1.02
C PHE A 8 17.12 -7.26 0.42
N PRO A 9 17.66 -8.48 0.22
CA PRO A 9 18.86 -8.65 -0.59
C PRO A 9 18.65 -8.06 -1.99
N SER A 10 19.65 -7.36 -2.52
CA SER A 10 19.54 -6.57 -3.76
C SER A 10 19.07 -7.35 -4.99
N TRP A 11 19.31 -8.65 -5.03
CA TRP A 11 18.88 -9.54 -6.12
C TRP A 11 17.40 -9.96 -6.01
N MET A 12 16.81 -9.94 -4.82
CA MET A 12 15.51 -10.56 -4.57
C MET A 12 14.34 -9.87 -5.29
N PRO A 13 14.14 -8.54 -5.24
CA PRO A 13 12.97 -7.92 -5.87
C PRO A 13 12.94 -8.14 -7.39
N GLY A 14 14.09 -7.97 -8.05
CA GLY A 14 14.21 -8.18 -9.48
C GLY A 14 13.99 -9.64 -9.89
N SER A 15 14.55 -10.61 -9.15
CA SER A 15 14.29 -12.03 -9.40
C SER A 15 12.83 -12.40 -9.16
N TYR A 16 12.21 -11.84 -8.13
CA TYR A 16 10.80 -12.06 -7.83
C TYR A 16 9.89 -11.60 -8.97
N ALA A 17 10.15 -10.40 -9.50
CA ALA A 17 9.40 -9.86 -10.63
C ALA A 17 9.43 -10.79 -11.86
N VAL A 18 10.60 -11.35 -12.16
CA VAL A 18 10.81 -12.23 -13.33
C VAL A 18 10.24 -13.63 -13.12
N LEU A 19 10.40 -14.19 -11.91
CA LEU A 19 10.05 -15.58 -11.62
C LEU A 19 8.60 -15.78 -11.20
N PHE A 20 7.96 -14.77 -10.59
CA PHE A 20 6.63 -14.90 -9.98
C PHE A 20 5.62 -13.85 -10.46
N SER A 21 5.95 -12.56 -10.42
CA SER A 21 4.96 -11.51 -10.70
C SER A 21 4.53 -11.44 -12.16
N LYS A 22 5.49 -11.45 -13.10
CA LYS A 22 5.19 -11.43 -14.53
C LYS A 22 4.57 -12.73 -15.06
N PRO A 23 5.06 -13.93 -14.71
CA PRO A 23 4.49 -15.16 -15.25
C PRO A 23 3.16 -15.56 -14.59
N PHE A 24 2.92 -15.17 -13.32
CA PHE A 24 1.73 -15.57 -12.57
C PHE A 24 1.15 -14.40 -11.75
N PRO A 25 0.60 -13.35 -12.41
CA PRO A 25 0.21 -12.10 -11.74
C PRO A 25 -0.89 -12.28 -10.68
N GLY A 26 -1.92 -13.10 -10.96
CA GLY A 26 -2.99 -13.36 -9.99
C GLY A 26 -2.52 -14.15 -8.77
N PHE A 27 -1.67 -15.17 -8.98
CA PHE A 27 -1.05 -15.92 -7.88
C PHE A 27 -0.13 -15.03 -7.04
N SER A 28 0.72 -14.23 -7.69
CA SER A 28 1.60 -13.26 -7.05
C SER A 28 0.80 -12.26 -6.21
N SER A 29 -0.31 -11.73 -6.73
CA SER A 29 -1.18 -10.80 -6.00
C SER A 29 -1.77 -11.42 -4.74
N ARG A 30 -2.34 -12.62 -4.84
CA ARG A 30 -2.91 -13.34 -3.69
C ARG A 30 -1.86 -13.68 -2.64
N MET A 31 -0.67 -14.10 -3.08
CA MET A 31 0.43 -14.40 -2.18
C MET A 31 0.91 -13.14 -1.45
N ASN A 32 1.03 -11.99 -2.13
CA ASN A 32 1.40 -10.74 -1.48
C ASN A 32 0.31 -10.22 -0.55
N ALA A 33 -0.97 -10.33 -0.91
CA ALA A 33 -2.07 -9.99 -0.01
C ALA A 33 -1.99 -10.81 1.29
N TRP A 34 -1.80 -12.12 1.17
CA TRP A 34 -1.63 -13.01 2.33
C TRP A 34 -0.38 -12.68 3.15
N ALA A 35 0.78 -12.53 2.50
CA ALA A 35 2.04 -12.21 3.18
C ALA A 35 1.97 -10.85 3.89
N THR A 36 1.37 -9.86 3.25
CA THR A 36 1.12 -8.54 3.82
C THR A 36 0.11 -8.60 4.95
N GLY A 37 -0.90 -9.48 4.91
CA GLY A 37 -1.81 -9.70 6.03
C GLY A 37 -1.10 -10.29 7.25
N VAL A 38 -0.24 -11.29 7.04
CA VAL A 38 0.53 -11.93 8.11
C VAL A 38 1.52 -10.95 8.75
N GLY A 39 2.32 -10.25 7.95
CA GLY A 39 3.29 -9.28 8.45
C GLY A 39 2.65 -7.96 8.92
N GLY A 40 1.61 -7.52 8.23
CA GLY A 40 0.88 -6.29 8.46
C GLY A 40 0.05 -6.33 9.75
N THR A 41 -0.37 -7.50 10.23
CA THR A 41 -1.08 -7.59 11.51
C THR A 41 -0.24 -7.06 12.68
N TRP A 42 1.07 -7.32 12.66
CA TRP A 42 1.98 -6.80 13.68
C TRP A 42 2.25 -5.30 13.53
N LEU A 43 2.42 -4.83 12.29
CA LEU A 43 2.81 -3.46 11.97
C LEU A 43 1.63 -2.47 11.97
N MET A 44 0.57 -2.80 11.24
CA MET A 44 -0.55 -1.91 10.91
C MET A 44 -1.80 -2.21 11.73
N GLY A 45 -1.99 -3.43 12.26
CA GLY A 45 -3.19 -3.81 13.03
C GLY A 45 -4.04 -4.85 12.31
N GLU A 46 -5.28 -5.08 12.76
CA GLU A 46 -6.13 -6.15 12.22
C GLU A 46 -6.31 -6.04 10.70
N CYS A 47 -5.94 -7.11 9.99
CA CYS A 47 -6.01 -7.19 8.53
C CYS A 47 -6.97 -8.30 8.09
N GLU A 48 -7.74 -8.04 7.05
CA GLU A 48 -8.69 -8.98 6.44
C GLU A 48 -8.43 -9.09 4.95
N ILE A 49 -8.31 -10.32 4.43
CA ILE A 49 -8.17 -10.55 2.99
C ILE A 49 -9.55 -10.46 2.36
N ASN A 50 -9.66 -9.68 1.30
CA ASN A 50 -10.92 -9.46 0.58
C ASN A 50 -10.73 -9.52 -0.94
N ASP A 51 -11.85 -9.47 -1.65
CA ASP A 51 -11.90 -9.37 -3.10
C ASP A 51 -11.90 -7.88 -3.50
N VAL A 52 -11.14 -7.54 -4.53
CA VAL A 52 -10.97 -6.15 -4.98
C VAL A 52 -11.01 -6.05 -6.49
N GLU A 53 -11.40 -4.88 -7.00
CA GLU A 53 -11.33 -4.59 -8.43
C GLU A 53 -9.87 -4.36 -8.86
N ILE A 54 -9.40 -5.17 -9.81
CA ILE A 54 -8.06 -5.09 -10.39
C ILE A 54 -8.09 -4.39 -11.76
N ASP A 55 -6.92 -4.20 -12.35
CA ASP A 55 -6.82 -3.58 -13.68
C ASP A 55 -7.69 -4.32 -14.70
N GLY A 56 -8.46 -3.56 -15.50
CA GLY A 56 -9.43 -4.11 -16.46
C GLY A 56 -10.85 -4.28 -15.92
N GLY A 57 -11.10 -3.95 -14.65
CA GLY A 57 -12.43 -3.99 -14.03
C GLY A 57 -12.88 -5.39 -13.60
N GLU A 58 -11.96 -6.36 -13.60
CA GLU A 58 -12.22 -7.70 -13.09
C GLU A 58 -12.14 -7.73 -11.56
N ILE A 59 -12.83 -8.69 -10.93
CA ILE A 59 -12.74 -8.92 -9.49
C ILE A 59 -11.62 -9.91 -9.20
N GLY A 60 -10.55 -9.42 -8.57
CA GLY A 60 -9.42 -10.21 -8.11
C GLY A 60 -9.73 -10.91 -6.79
N VAL A 61 -10.00 -12.21 -6.85
CA VAL A 61 -10.39 -13.02 -5.69
C VAL A 61 -9.20 -13.19 -4.72
N GLY A 62 -9.35 -12.71 -3.49
CA GLY A 62 -8.32 -12.72 -2.45
C GLY A 62 -7.07 -11.91 -2.81
N GLN A 63 -7.21 -10.90 -3.67
CA GLN A 63 -6.13 -9.99 -4.05
C GLN A 63 -6.15 -8.67 -3.27
N GLY A 64 -7.12 -8.50 -2.37
CA GLY A 64 -7.23 -7.35 -1.50
C GLY A 64 -6.76 -7.65 -0.08
N LEU A 65 -6.29 -6.61 0.59
CA LEU A 65 -6.07 -6.62 2.03
C LEU A 65 -6.63 -5.33 2.63
N LEU A 66 -7.67 -5.47 3.45
CA LEU A 66 -8.22 -4.38 4.24
C LEU A 66 -7.56 -4.36 5.61
N VAL A 67 -6.86 -3.27 5.92
CA VAL A 67 -6.46 -2.96 7.29
C VAL A 67 -7.64 -2.25 7.96
N LYS A 68 -8.28 -2.88 8.94
CA LYS A 68 -9.50 -2.33 9.59
C LYS A 68 -9.23 -1.07 10.41
N ARG A 69 -8.01 -0.94 10.92
CA ARG A 69 -7.56 0.26 11.64
C ARG A 69 -6.05 0.35 11.60
N CYS A 70 -5.54 1.20 10.72
CA CYS A 70 -4.12 1.36 10.45
C CYS A 70 -3.45 2.16 11.57
N ARG A 71 -2.70 1.44 12.42
CA ARG A 71 -1.90 2.01 13.51
C ARG A 71 -0.96 3.10 13.03
N PHE A 72 -0.33 2.93 11.86
CA PHE A 72 0.58 3.94 11.31
C PHE A 72 -0.13 5.27 11.01
N LEU A 73 -1.33 5.20 10.41
CA LEU A 73 -2.11 6.41 10.12
C LEU A 73 -2.67 7.03 11.41
N GLU A 74 -3.16 6.20 12.33
CA GLU A 74 -3.72 6.64 13.61
C GLU A 74 -2.66 7.32 14.50
N GLU A 75 -1.49 6.72 14.65
CA GLU A 75 -0.41 7.24 15.50
C GLU A 75 0.29 8.44 14.89
N SER A 76 0.51 8.44 13.57
CA SER A 76 1.11 9.60 12.89
C SER A 76 0.20 10.82 12.90
N GLY A 77 -1.12 10.61 12.91
CA GLY A 77 -2.11 11.68 12.94
C GLY A 77 -1.96 12.69 11.79
N CYS A 78 -1.33 12.30 10.68
CA CYS A 78 -0.98 13.21 9.59
C CYS A 78 -1.11 12.51 8.22
N ALA A 79 -2.03 12.99 7.39
CA ALA A 79 -2.21 12.49 6.02
C ALA A 79 -0.91 12.58 5.20
N SER A 80 -0.17 13.69 5.31
CA SER A 80 1.11 13.85 4.59
C SER A 80 2.15 12.80 4.98
N VAL A 81 2.24 12.42 6.27
CA VAL A 81 3.15 11.35 6.72
C VAL A 81 2.71 10.00 6.14
N CYS A 82 1.41 9.69 6.21
CA CYS A 82 0.85 8.47 5.61
C CYS A 82 1.18 8.36 4.12
N VAL A 83 0.90 9.42 3.36
CA VAL A 83 1.06 9.44 1.90
C VAL A 83 2.53 9.32 1.50
N ASN A 84 3.39 10.14 2.09
CA ASN A 84 4.78 10.25 1.67
C ASN A 84 5.71 9.18 2.27
N SER A 85 5.30 8.53 3.37
CA SER A 85 6.14 7.52 4.04
C SER A 85 5.65 6.10 3.79
N CYS A 86 4.33 5.89 3.70
CA CYS A 86 3.72 4.58 3.53
C CYS A 86 3.20 4.38 2.10
N LYS A 87 2.16 5.11 1.69
CA LYS A 87 1.45 4.89 0.42
C LYS A 87 2.37 4.97 -0.80
N ILE A 88 2.89 6.16 -1.12
CA ILE A 88 3.65 6.38 -2.37
C ILE A 88 4.92 5.52 -2.43
N PRO A 89 5.75 5.42 -1.37
CA PRO A 89 6.93 4.57 -1.41
C PRO A 89 6.62 3.08 -1.60
N THR A 90 5.54 2.59 -1.00
CA THR A 90 5.14 1.17 -1.09
C THR A 90 4.58 0.85 -2.48
N GLN A 91 3.69 1.69 -3.01
CA GLN A 91 3.18 1.56 -4.38
C GLN A 91 4.33 1.55 -5.40
N ASN A 92 5.29 2.48 -5.28
CA ASN A 92 6.45 2.52 -6.15
C ASN A 92 7.34 1.28 -6.03
N PHE A 93 7.57 0.78 -4.82
CA PHE A 93 8.36 -0.43 -4.60
C PHE A 93 7.71 -1.65 -5.27
N PHE A 94 6.40 -1.82 -5.09
CA PHE A 94 5.67 -2.92 -5.71
C PHE A 94 5.68 -2.83 -7.25
N LEU A 95 5.41 -1.64 -7.78
CA LEU A 95 5.35 -1.42 -9.23
C LEU A 95 6.73 -1.54 -9.90
N GLN A 96 7.75 -0.86 -9.36
CA GLN A 96 9.06 -0.70 -10.01
C GLN A 96 10.05 -1.82 -9.67
N ASP A 97 10.07 -2.27 -8.41
CA ASP A 97 11.06 -3.23 -7.92
C ASP A 97 10.52 -4.67 -7.92
N MET A 98 9.26 -4.87 -7.47
CA MET A 98 8.63 -6.21 -7.42
C MET A 98 7.90 -6.59 -8.71
N GLY A 99 7.62 -5.64 -9.60
CA GLY A 99 6.92 -5.89 -10.86
C GLY A 99 5.46 -6.33 -10.69
N LEU A 100 4.83 -5.91 -9.59
CA LEU A 100 3.43 -6.21 -9.28
C LEU A 100 2.73 -4.88 -8.94
N PRO A 101 1.70 -4.46 -9.68
CA PRO A 101 0.99 -3.23 -9.35
C PRO A 101 0.22 -3.38 -8.02
N LEU A 102 0.20 -2.30 -7.24
CA LEU A 102 -0.52 -2.20 -5.98
C LEU A 102 -1.07 -0.78 -5.86
N THR A 103 -2.36 -0.66 -5.58
CA THR A 103 -2.99 0.59 -5.18
C THR A 103 -3.34 0.54 -3.70
N MET A 104 -3.03 1.62 -2.97
CA MET A 104 -3.35 1.78 -1.55
C MET A 104 -4.30 2.95 -1.33
N GLU A 105 -5.41 2.70 -0.63
CA GLU A 105 -6.48 3.67 -0.40
C GLU A 105 -6.72 3.80 1.11
N PRO A 106 -6.05 4.77 1.77
CA PRO A 106 -6.32 5.08 3.18
C PRO A 106 -7.63 5.88 3.31
N ASP A 107 -8.42 5.54 4.32
CA ASP A 107 -9.53 6.36 4.83
C ASP A 107 -9.03 7.17 6.03
N TYR A 108 -9.08 8.49 5.92
CA TYR A 108 -8.57 9.40 6.92
C TYR A 108 -9.55 9.68 8.07
N GLU A 109 -10.81 9.23 7.95
CA GLU A 109 -11.85 9.37 8.97
C GLU A 109 -11.98 8.09 9.80
N THR A 110 -12.02 6.92 9.14
CA THR A 110 -12.17 5.61 9.80
C THR A 110 -10.83 4.97 10.18
N TYR A 111 -9.72 5.48 9.64
CA TYR A 111 -8.38 4.91 9.73
C TYR A 111 -8.21 3.55 9.03
N GLU A 112 -9.15 3.17 8.18
CA GLU A 112 -9.02 1.98 7.34
C GLU A 112 -7.97 2.21 6.23
N CYS A 113 -7.39 1.13 5.71
CA CYS A 113 -6.55 1.23 4.53
C CYS A 113 -6.70 -0.01 3.66
N GLN A 114 -7.23 0.18 2.46
CA GLN A 114 -7.39 -0.89 1.47
C GLN A 114 -6.13 -1.00 0.61
N PHE A 115 -5.62 -2.21 0.48
CA PHE A 115 -4.56 -2.58 -0.45
C PHE A 115 -5.18 -3.42 -1.57
N SER A 116 -4.92 -3.04 -2.82
CA SER A 116 -5.46 -3.71 -4.01
C SER A 116 -4.31 -4.19 -4.88
N PHE A 117 -3.90 -5.45 -4.72
CA PHE A 117 -2.81 -6.05 -5.49
C PHE A 117 -3.30 -6.45 -6.89
N GLY A 118 -2.55 -6.07 -7.92
CA GLY A 118 -3.00 -6.19 -9.30
C GLY A 118 -3.73 -4.96 -9.83
N ARG A 119 -3.86 -3.89 -9.02
CA ARG A 119 -4.40 -2.59 -9.43
C ARG A 119 -3.27 -1.58 -9.57
N THR A 120 -3.19 -0.91 -10.71
CA THR A 120 -2.19 0.12 -10.98
C THR A 120 -2.62 1.44 -10.32
N PRO A 121 -1.73 2.13 -9.60
CA PRO A 121 -2.03 3.46 -9.07
C PRO A 121 -2.40 4.44 -10.18
N ASP A 122 -3.48 5.18 -9.99
CA ASP A 122 -3.88 6.23 -10.92
C ASP A 122 -3.33 7.59 -10.49
N ALA A 123 -2.82 8.36 -11.45
CA ALA A 123 -2.18 9.64 -11.19
C ALA A 123 -3.12 10.66 -10.54
N THR A 124 -4.43 10.57 -10.80
CA THR A 124 -5.43 11.48 -10.23
C THR A 124 -5.59 11.24 -8.73
N THR A 125 -5.80 10.00 -8.31
CA THR A 125 -5.91 9.61 -6.90
C THR A 125 -4.61 9.84 -6.16
N GLU A 126 -3.46 9.65 -6.81
CA GLU A 126 -2.17 10.01 -6.21
C GLU A 126 -2.04 11.51 -5.97
N PHE A 127 -2.47 12.34 -6.92
CA PHE A 127 -2.49 13.80 -6.76
C PHE A 127 -3.45 14.23 -5.64
N VAL A 128 -4.65 13.64 -5.56
CA VAL A 128 -5.62 13.89 -4.48
C VAL A 128 -5.03 13.48 -3.12
N ALA A 129 -4.36 12.34 -3.05
CA ALA A 129 -3.69 11.89 -1.83
C ALA A 129 -2.59 12.88 -1.39
N GLN A 130 -1.77 13.38 -2.32
CA GLN A 130 -0.71 14.35 -2.01
C GLN A 130 -1.24 15.71 -1.58
N SER A 131 -2.42 16.11 -2.09
CA SER A 131 -3.09 17.37 -1.76
C SER A 131 -4.03 17.26 -0.54
N THR A 132 -4.14 16.07 0.06
CA THR A 132 -5.00 15.85 1.23
C THR A 132 -4.54 16.73 2.40
N PRO A 133 -5.43 17.56 2.99
CA PRO A 133 -5.09 18.38 4.14
C PRO A 133 -4.60 17.55 5.34
N CYS A 134 -3.84 18.20 6.22
CA CYS A 134 -3.45 17.57 7.48
C CYS A 134 -4.67 17.22 8.33
N LEU A 135 -4.62 16.08 9.02
CA LEU A 135 -5.64 15.70 9.99
C LEU A 135 -5.63 16.67 11.18
N GLN A 136 -6.75 16.73 11.92
CA GLN A 136 -6.91 17.60 13.10
C GLN A 136 -5.81 17.40 14.16
N ARG A 137 -5.25 16.18 14.24
CA ARG A 137 -4.19 15.81 15.20
C ARG A 137 -2.78 15.94 14.63
N CYS A 138 -2.61 16.54 13.45
CA CYS A 138 -1.30 16.65 12.81
C CYS A 138 -0.36 17.52 13.65
N PRO A 139 0.79 16.98 14.10
CA PRO A 139 1.75 17.74 14.92
C PRO A 139 2.26 19.01 14.24
N THR A 140 2.29 19.01 12.90
CA THR A 140 2.85 20.10 12.09
C THR A 140 1.79 21.12 11.65
N ALA A 141 0.49 20.84 11.81
CA ALA A 141 -0.59 21.71 11.32
C ALA A 141 -0.61 23.11 11.96
N GLY A 142 0.07 23.29 13.10
CA GLY A 142 0.24 24.59 13.78
C GLY A 142 1.64 25.21 13.69
N SER A 143 2.61 24.55 13.04
CA SER A 143 4.03 24.96 13.05
C SER A 143 4.40 25.98 11.97
N LEU A 144 3.54 26.17 10.95
CA LEU A 144 3.74 27.13 9.86
C LEU A 144 2.87 28.40 10.02
N ARG A 145 2.73 28.92 11.24
CA ARG A 145 2.17 30.27 11.47
C ARG A 145 3.25 31.25 11.88
#